data_AF-A0A957DVX3-F1
#
_entry.id   AF-A0A957DVX3-F1
#
_cell.length_a   1.000
_cell.length_b   1.000
_cell.length_c   1.000
_cell.angle_alpha   90.00
_cell.angle_beta   90.00
_cell.angle_gamma   90.00
#
_symmetry.space_group_name_H-M   'P 1'
#
loop_
_entity.id
_entity.type
_entity.pdbx_description
1 polymer ?
#
loop_
_entity_poly.entity_id
_entity_poly.type
_entity_poly.pdbx_seq_one_letter_code
_entity_poly.pdbx_strand_id
1 'polypeptide(L)'
;VAALMPLTWGDGLAPVVGQAYGRHKYAIHTSTRSLEGSLGFFMGCLLFTWLALWAMAGSPDVSPAAALLPALVVTVATTLVEAVSIWGLDNLTITTVAILILQVWPF
;
A
#
# COMPACT_ATOMS: atom_id res chain seq x y z
N VAL A 1 1.74 9.64 9.42
CA VAL A 1 1.85 8.22 9.82
C VAL A 1 1.19 7.28 8.81
N ALA A 2 -0.07 7.52 8.41
CA ALA A 2 -0.76 6.67 7.43
C ALA A 2 -0.01 6.46 6.10
N ALA A 3 0.71 7.47 5.60
CA ALA A 3 1.51 7.36 4.36
C ALA A 3 2.68 6.35 4.43
N LEU A 4 3.11 5.95 5.64
CA LEU A 4 4.20 4.98 5.81
C LEU A 4 3.68 3.53 5.93
N MET A 5 2.39 3.34 6.20
CA MET A 5 1.79 2.01 6.36
C MET A 5 1.95 1.12 5.13
N PRO A 6 1.89 1.66 3.89
CA PRO A 6 2.18 0.88 2.70
C PRO A 6 3.59 0.29 2.67
N LEU A 7 4.59 1.04 3.13
CA LEU A 7 5.96 0.51 3.22
C LEU A 7 6.10 -0.49 4.36
N THR A 8 5.66 -0.13 5.56
CA THR A 8 5.97 -0.94 6.75
C THR A 8 5.26 -2.29 6.72
N TRP A 9 4.05 -2.33 6.17
CA TRP A 9 3.22 -3.52 6.18
C TRP A 9 3.02 -4.13 4.80
N GLY A 10 2.83 -3.30 3.76
CA GLY A 10 2.70 -3.79 2.38
C GLY A 10 3.97 -4.48 1.92
N ASP A 11 5.11 -3.79 1.96
CA ASP A 11 6.41 -4.31 1.52
C ASP A 11 6.89 -5.48 2.40
N GLY A 12 6.50 -5.52 3.68
CA GLY A 12 6.77 -6.65 4.57
C GLY A 12 5.93 -7.90 4.29
N LEU A 13 4.66 -7.73 3.90
CA LEU A 13 3.72 -8.85 3.68
C LEU A 13 3.84 -9.44 2.26
N ALA A 14 4.19 -8.62 1.26
CA ALA A 14 4.27 -9.08 -0.13
C ALA A 14 5.25 -10.25 -0.34
N PRO A 15 6.47 -10.24 0.23
CA PRO A 15 7.41 -11.35 0.11
C PRO A 15 6.96 -12.57 0.90
N VAL A 16 6.33 -12.39 2.07
CA VAL A 16 5.83 -13.50 2.90
C VAL A 16 4.73 -14.26 2.16
N VAL A 17 3.73 -13.53 1.65
CA VAL A 17 2.64 -14.13 0.87
C VAL A 17 3.16 -14.66 -0.46
N GLY A 18 4.05 -13.94 -1.13
CA GLY A 18 4.66 -14.38 -2.39
C GLY A 18 5.53 -15.62 -2.26
N GLN A 19 6.25 -15.81 -1.14
CA GLN A 19 7.03 -17.03 -0.91
C GLN A 19 6.13 -18.21 -0.52
N ALA A 20 5.10 -17.98 0.29
CA ALA A 20 4.20 -19.05 0.73
C ALA A 20 3.22 -19.50 -0.38
N TYR A 21 2.72 -18.57 -1.20
CA TYR A 21 1.61 -18.80 -2.13
C TYR A 21 1.88 -18.34 -3.56
N GLY A 22 3.05 -17.79 -3.89
CA GLY A 22 3.35 -17.21 -5.20
C GLY A 22 3.41 -18.23 -6.33
N ARG A 23 2.24 -18.58 -6.87
CA ARG A 23 2.07 -19.50 -8.00
C ARG A 23 2.04 -18.75 -9.32
N HIS A 24 1.37 -17.60 -9.36
CA HIS A 24 1.22 -16.81 -10.59
C HIS A 24 2.26 -15.69 -10.62
N LYS A 25 3.43 -16.00 -11.18
CA LYS A 25 4.53 -15.04 -11.30
C LYS A 25 4.40 -14.22 -12.59
N TYR A 26 4.71 -12.94 -12.50
CA TYR A 26 4.87 -12.05 -13.64
C TYR A 26 6.22 -11.34 -13.52
N ALA A 27 6.82 -11.04 -14.68
CA ALA A 27 8.07 -10.32 -14.75
C ALA A 27 7.84 -8.97 -15.42
N ILE A 28 8.31 -7.91 -14.78
CA ILE A 28 8.35 -6.57 -15.36
C ILE A 28 9.82 -6.15 -15.41
N HIS A 29 10.35 -6.08 -16.63
CA HIS A 29 11.74 -5.79 -16.92
C HIS A 29 12.70 -6.77 -16.20
N THR A 30 13.35 -6.32 -15.12
CA THR A 30 14.30 -7.11 -14.30
C THR A 30 13.69 -7.59 -12.99
N SER A 31 12.46 -7.21 -12.66
CA SER A 31 11.77 -7.59 -11.43
C SER A 31 10.80 -8.75 -11.67
N THR A 32 10.85 -9.76 -10.81
CA THR A 32 9.89 -10.88 -10.81
C THR A 32 9.01 -10.77 -9.58
N ARG A 33 7.70 -10.61 -9.77
CA ARG A 33 6.69 -10.54 -8.71
C ARG A 33 5.67 -11.66 -8.87
N SER A 34 4.82 -11.86 -7.86
CA SER A 34 3.70 -12.80 -7.93
C SER A 34 2.38 -12.06 -7.70
N LEU A 35 1.31 -12.50 -8.36
CA LEU A 35 -0.03 -11.95 -8.14
C LEU A 35 -0.44 -12.11 -6.68
N GLU A 36 -0.09 -13.24 -6.06
CA GLU A 36 -0.37 -13.51 -4.65
C GLU A 36 0.40 -12.56 -3.73
N GLY A 37 1.67 -12.29 -4.03
CA GLY A 37 2.45 -11.28 -3.32
C GLY A 37 1.86 -9.87 -3.45
N SER A 38 1.40 -9.48 -4.65
CA SER A 38 0.71 -8.20 -4.87
C SER A 38 -0.63 -8.11 -4.14
N LEU A 39 -1.37 -9.22 -4.02
CA LEU A 39 -2.57 -9.29 -3.18
C LEU A 39 -2.23 -9.15 -1.69
N GLY A 40 -1.14 -9.78 -1.23
CA GLY A 40 -0.62 -9.62 0.12
C GLY A 40 -0.25 -8.17 0.44
N PHE A 41 0.46 -7.52 -0.49
CA PHE A 41 0.78 -6.09 -0.42
C PHE A 41 -0.50 -5.24 -0.30
N PHE A 42 -1.47 -5.47 -1.19
CA PHE A 42 -2.73 -4.74 -1.23
C PHE A 42 -3.51 -4.88 0.08
N MET A 43 -3.70 -6.11 0.56
CA MET A 43 -4.45 -6.36 1.80
C MET A 43 -3.77 -5.74 3.03
N GLY A 44 -2.44 -5.87 3.11
CA GLY A 44 -1.64 -5.24 4.15
C GLY A 44 -1.77 -3.72 4.13
N CYS A 45 -1.52 -3.10 2.97
CA CYS A 45 -1.68 -1.66 2.78
C CYS A 45 -3.06 -1.19 3.20
N LEU A 46 -4.12 -1.84 2.72
CA LEU A 46 -5.49 -1.42 2.96
C LEU A 46 -5.82 -1.45 4.45
N LEU A 47 -5.52 -2.57 5.11
CA LEU A 47 -5.83 -2.77 6.52
C LEU A 47 -5.09 -1.76 7.41
N PHE A 48 -3.77 -1.63 7.23
CA PHE A 48 -2.95 -0.79 8.12
C PHE A 48 -3.06 0.70 7.78
N THR A 49 -3.27 1.08 6.52
CA THR A 49 -3.55 2.48 6.16
C THR A 49 -4.91 2.90 6.70
N TRP A 50 -5.94 2.06 6.56
CA TRP A 50 -7.26 2.33 7.14
C TRP A 50 -7.20 2.45 8.67
N LEU A 51 -6.53 1.51 9.33
CA LEU A 51 -6.35 1.56 10.78
C LEU A 51 -5.58 2.81 11.22
N ALA A 52 -4.56 3.23 10.48
CA ALA A 52 -3.81 4.44 10.79
C ALA A 52 -4.64 5.71 10.60
N LEU A 53 -5.50 5.77 9.57
CA LEU A 53 -6.39 6.90 9.34
C LEU A 53 -7.53 6.98 10.36
N TRP A 54 -7.97 5.86 10.91
CA TRP A 54 -9.04 5.84 11.91
C TRP A 54 -8.51 5.91 13.36
N ALA A 55 -7.60 5.02 13.74
CA ALA A 55 -7.16 4.85 15.12
C ALA A 55 -5.96 5.73 15.51
N MET A 56 -5.23 6.29 14.52
CA MET A 56 -4.07 7.16 14.77
C MET A 56 -4.22 8.58 14.25
N ALA A 57 -5.29 8.90 13.51
CA ALA A 57 -5.58 10.29 13.17
C ALA A 57 -5.99 11.01 14.45
N GLY A 58 -5.14 11.92 14.93
CA GLY A 58 -5.59 12.95 15.85
C GLY A 58 -6.62 13.84 15.15
N SER A 59 -7.47 14.50 15.96
CA SER A 59 -8.61 15.33 15.54
C SER A 59 -8.38 16.05 14.19
N PRO A 60 -9.29 15.92 13.21
CA PRO A 60 -10.71 15.58 13.35
C PRO A 60 -10.98 14.07 13.50
N ASP A 61 -12.09 13.72 14.17
CA ASP A 61 -12.58 12.35 14.29
C ASP A 61 -13.01 11.82 12.91
N VAL A 62 -12.08 11.18 12.20
CA VAL A 62 -12.39 10.49 10.95
C VAL A 62 -13.14 9.21 11.31
N SER A 63 -14.42 9.14 10.96
CA SER A 63 -15.19 7.90 11.15
C SER A 63 -14.54 6.72 10.40
N PRO A 64 -14.68 5.47 10.89
CA PRO A 64 -14.15 4.31 10.18
C PRO A 64 -14.63 4.21 8.71
N ALA A 65 -15.88 4.64 8.46
CA ALA A 65 -16.44 4.69 7.11
C ALA A 65 -15.77 5.77 6.24
N ALA A 66 -15.51 6.95 6.80
CA ALA A 66 -14.83 8.04 6.11
C ALA A 66 -13.36 7.72 5.80
N ALA A 67 -12.68 6.93 6.63
CA ALA A 67 -11.31 6.48 6.42
C ALA A 67 -11.15 5.44 5.30
N LEU A 68 -12.23 4.73 4.93
CA LEU A 68 -12.15 3.61 4.00
C LEU A 68 -11.82 4.04 2.57
N LEU A 69 -12.46 5.11 2.08
CA LEU A 69 -12.23 5.63 0.73
C LEU A 69 -10.78 6.12 0.52
N PRO A 70 -10.21 7.01 1.36
CA PRO A 70 -8.81 7.41 1.21
C PRO A 70 -7.84 6.24 1.35
N ALA A 71 -8.08 5.30 2.27
CA ALA A 71 -7.25 4.10 2.40
C ALA A 71 -7.26 3.24 1.14
N LEU A 72 -8.44 3.04 0.52
CA LEU A 72 -8.59 2.32 -0.73
C LEU A 72 -7.84 3.02 -1.87
N VAL A 73 -8.00 4.34 -2.01
CA VAL A 73 -7.33 5.12 -3.06
C VAL A 73 -5.81 5.05 -2.92
N VAL A 74 -5.28 5.26 -1.71
CA VAL A 74 -3.85 5.11 -1.45
C VAL A 74 -3.39 3.70 -1.82
N THR A 75 -4.11 2.67 -1.36
CA THR A 75 -3.71 1.28 -1.56
C THR A 75 -3.71 0.87 -3.03
N VAL A 76 -4.74 1.25 -3.80
CA VAL A 76 -4.78 0.98 -5.23
C VAL A 76 -3.62 1.68 -5.93
N ALA A 77 -3.40 2.96 -5.65
CA ALA A 77 -2.33 3.72 -6.28
C ALA A 77 -0.94 3.14 -5.96
N THR A 78 -0.65 2.84 -4.69
CA THR A 78 0.63 2.28 -4.27
C THR A 78 0.84 0.88 -4.79
N THR A 79 -0.21 0.04 -4.90
CA THR A 79 -0.10 -1.30 -5.48
C THR A 79 0.21 -1.25 -6.98
N LEU A 80 -0.36 -0.28 -7.70
CA LEU A 80 -0.03 -0.08 -9.12
C LEU A 80 1.41 0.40 -9.30
N VAL A 81 1.86 1.34 -8.46
CA VAL A 81 3.26 1.79 -8.45
C VAL A 81 4.19 0.63 -8.14
N GLU A 82 3.88 -0.17 -7.13
CA GLU A 82 4.64 -1.34 -6.72
C GLU A 82 4.75 -2.39 -7.85
N ALA A 83 3.63 -2.65 -8.53
CA ALA A 83 3.60 -3.57 -9.65
C ALA A 83 4.53 -3.13 -10.79
N VAL A 84 4.59 -1.83 -11.10
CA VAL A 84 5.38 -1.29 -12.22
C VAL A 84 6.81 -0.93 -11.81
N SER A 85 7.09 -0.76 -10.51
CA SER A 85 8.37 -0.29 -10.03
C SER A 85 9.50 -1.26 -10.36
N ILE A 86 10.61 -0.69 -10.83
CA ILE A 86 11.82 -1.39 -11.25
C ILE A 86 12.98 -0.84 -10.40
N TRP A 87 13.96 -1.69 -10.05
CA TRP A 87 15.19 -1.30 -9.35
C TRP A 87 15.06 -0.89 -7.88
N GLY A 88 14.01 -1.29 -7.15
CA GLY A 88 13.88 -0.98 -5.71
C GLY A 88 13.65 0.51 -5.41
N LEU A 89 13.19 1.26 -6.42
CA LEU A 89 12.70 2.64 -6.29
C LEU A 89 11.24 2.68 -5.77
N ASP A 90 10.62 1.51 -5.61
CA ASP A 90 9.27 1.32 -5.07
C ASP A 90 9.11 2.06 -3.75
N ASN A 91 10.05 1.91 -2.82
CA ASN A 91 9.86 2.48 -1.48
C ASN A 91 9.77 4.02 -1.47
N LEU A 92 10.56 4.70 -2.31
CA LEU A 92 10.46 6.15 -2.47
C LEU A 92 9.16 6.54 -3.20
N THR A 93 8.87 5.87 -4.31
CA THR A 93 7.71 6.21 -5.16
C THR A 93 6.37 5.93 -4.46
N ILE A 94 6.24 4.80 -3.75
CA ILE A 94 5.09 4.44 -2.92
C ILE A 94 4.85 5.50 -1.84
N THR A 95 5.90 5.90 -1.13
CA THR A 95 5.79 6.92 -0.08
C THR A 95 5.36 8.26 -0.65
N THR A 96 5.98 8.71 -1.75
CA THR A 96 5.61 9.96 -2.39
C THR A 96 4.16 9.96 -2.85
N VAL A 97 3.71 8.87 -3.49
CA VAL A 97 2.31 8.75 -3.95
C VAL A 97 1.33 8.75 -2.77
N ALA A 98 1.63 8.02 -1.70
CA ALA A 98 0.77 7.99 -0.50
C ALA A 98 0.69 9.37 0.18
N ILE A 99 1.81 10.09 0.30
CA ILE A 99 1.84 11.46 0.85
C ILE A 99 1.00 12.40 -0.01
N LEU A 100 1.22 12.40 -1.33
CA LEU A 100 0.50 13.30 -2.24
C LEU A 100 -1.01 13.08 -2.14
N ILE A 101 -1.48 11.83 -2.20
CA ILE A 101 -2.91 11.52 -2.10
C ILE A 101 -3.50 12.03 -0.78
N LEU A 102 -2.85 11.73 0.35
CA LEU A 102 -3.36 12.12 1.66
C LEU A 102 -3.26 13.63 1.90
N GLN A 103 -2.32 14.34 1.27
CA GLN A 103 -2.16 15.78 1.43
C GLN A 103 -3.26 16.58 0.72
N VAL A 104 -3.75 16.11 -0.43
CA VAL A 104 -4.89 16.73 -1.14
C VAL A 104 -6.24 16.20 -0.68
N TRP A 105 -6.28 15.16 0.17
CA TRP A 105 -7.53 14.57 0.59
C TRP A 105 -8.30 15.50 1.55
N PRO A 106 -9.56 15.84 1.26
CA PRO A 106 -10.38 16.65 2.15
C PRO A 106 -10.90 15.77 3.29
N PHE A 107 -10.15 15.71 4.39
CA PHE A 107 -10.55 15.05 5.63
C PHE A 107 -11.65 15.83 6.37
#